data_AF-A0A2V8N7J9-F1
#
_entry.id   AF-A0A2V8N7J9-F1
#
_cell.length_a   1.000
_cell.length_b   1.000
_cell.length_c   1.000
_cell.angle_alpha   90.00
_cell.angle_beta   90.00
_cell.angle_gamma   90.00
#
_symmetry.space_group_name_H-M   'P 1'
#
loop_
_entity.id
_entity.type
_entity.pdbx_description
1 polymer ?
#
loop_
_entity_poly.entity_id
_entity_poly.type
_entity_poly.pdbx_seq_one_letter_code
_entity_poly.pdbx_strand_id
1 'polypeptide(L)'
;MNLYDPLYTDRSTVAVPGGQVAAPRQYESAVRESAAKSAMAPPPPGSPRSQSQAAARDGGGFGGGGVVGGVASEEQLRDLPLVGNNVLGFQQAHRTQIEDFFEYKFPFPVRLASRQSALLPFLQKTLNIERLSIYNPRTDRGNPQLGARLEDNTDTPFEPGPVTFFEDGRYTGEAVLDYMARGEKRLVSYGVDHDIQISNRQQSQPETTTRLTIDRGIAVLYMERVQTAIYEIRNKGTAAKTLIVEHPRQTGGKLKGDEPWETTDSFYRFRVSLTTGKMTELPVSEVLNRQTNVTLSNLTRAQLVMFRGKETPDAVRQKLGQIVDTQERIAAQQADVSTTQSQIDVVFRDQDRLRQNIMALRDTREEQDLRSRYLNQLTSQEDQVAASRAHIDAVNKDLIAAKSRLSDLISNLSWQ
;
A
#
# COMPACT_ATOMS: atom_id res chain seq x y z
N MET A 1 4.52 53.30 20.09
CA MET A 1 4.51 52.36 18.95
C MET A 1 5.07 53.09 17.76
N ASN A 2 6.17 52.60 17.20
CA ASN A 2 6.79 53.20 16.02
C ASN A 2 5.90 52.87 14.80
N LEU A 3 5.36 53.89 14.13
CA LEU A 3 4.41 53.75 13.02
C LEU A 3 5.09 53.61 11.64
N TYR A 4 6.42 53.61 11.61
CA TYR A 4 7.22 53.63 10.38
C TYR A 4 7.93 52.31 10.05
N ASP A 5 7.79 51.28 10.88
CA ASP A 5 8.37 49.97 10.61
C ASP A 5 7.37 49.12 9.80
N PRO A 6 7.70 48.67 8.57
CA PRO A 6 6.82 47.83 7.79
C PRO A 6 6.61 46.48 8.47
N LEU A 7 5.34 46.19 8.82
CA LEU A 7 4.94 44.91 9.39
C LEU A 7 4.82 43.88 8.25
N TYR A 8 5.85 43.07 8.07
CA TYR A 8 5.76 41.90 7.20
C TYR A 8 5.02 40.79 7.94
N THR A 9 3.81 40.49 7.49
CA THR A 9 3.05 39.31 7.92
C THR A 9 3.17 38.25 6.84
N ASP A 10 3.46 37.01 7.24
CA ASP A 10 3.46 35.87 6.32
C ASP A 10 2.05 35.71 5.75
N ARG A 11 1.90 35.96 4.45
CA ARG A 11 0.65 35.71 3.75
C ARG A 11 0.43 34.21 3.66
N SER A 12 -0.72 33.73 4.13
CA SER A 12 -1.11 32.33 3.92
C SER A 12 -1.28 32.08 2.41
N THR A 13 -0.52 31.11 1.89
CA THR A 13 -0.67 30.63 0.51
C THR A 13 -1.89 29.71 0.46
N VAL A 14 -2.96 30.18 -0.17
CA VAL A 14 -4.11 29.33 -0.51
C VAL A 14 -3.83 28.72 -1.87
N ALA A 15 -3.60 27.40 -1.91
CA ALA A 15 -3.44 26.69 -3.18
C ALA A 15 -4.72 26.80 -4.00
N VAL A 16 -4.61 27.17 -5.28
CA VAL A 16 -5.75 27.27 -6.19
C VAL A 16 -6.40 25.88 -6.33
N PRO A 17 -7.67 25.71 -5.92
CA PRO A 17 -8.38 24.45 -6.14
C PRO A 17 -8.54 24.23 -7.66
N GLY A 18 -7.99 23.14 -8.18
CA GLY A 18 -8.12 22.75 -9.59
C GLY A 18 -6.93 23.06 -10.49
N GLY A 19 -5.86 23.70 -9.98
CA GLY A 19 -4.63 23.97 -10.73
C GLY A 19 -3.55 22.89 -10.63
N GLN A 20 -3.88 21.67 -10.17
CA GLN A 20 -2.91 20.56 -10.20
C GLN A 20 -2.84 20.02 -11.63
N VAL A 21 -1.99 20.64 -12.45
CA VAL A 21 -1.47 19.96 -13.64
C VAL A 21 -0.81 18.69 -13.12
N ALA A 22 -1.22 17.53 -13.63
CA ALA A 22 -0.63 16.26 -13.25
C ALA A 22 0.88 16.36 -13.50
N ALA A 23 1.69 16.21 -12.44
CA ALA A 23 3.13 16.24 -12.61
C ALA A 23 3.56 15.11 -13.55
N PRO A 24 4.55 15.32 -14.43
CA PRO A 24 5.05 14.28 -15.30
C PRO A 24 5.50 13.06 -14.47
N ARG A 25 5.14 11.86 -14.94
CA ARG A 25 5.44 10.60 -14.27
C ARG A 25 6.33 9.74 -15.15
N GLN A 26 7.31 9.13 -14.52
CA GLN A 26 8.16 8.09 -15.10
C GLN A 26 7.60 6.72 -14.73
N TYR A 27 7.61 5.80 -15.68
CA TYR A 27 7.09 4.45 -15.52
C TYR A 27 8.23 3.45 -15.62
N GLU A 28 8.29 2.51 -14.67
CA GLU A 28 9.27 1.42 -14.72
C GLU A 28 9.10 0.57 -15.98
N SER A 29 10.24 0.14 -16.54
CA SER A 29 10.27 -0.77 -17.69
C SER A 29 9.87 -2.19 -17.28
N ALA A 30 9.32 -2.94 -18.24
CA ALA A 30 8.97 -4.34 -18.08
C ALA A 30 10.22 -5.19 -17.76
N VAL A 31 10.16 -5.98 -16.70
CA VAL A 31 11.11 -7.07 -16.44
C VAL A 31 10.59 -8.38 -17.06
N ARG A 32 9.26 -8.56 -17.10
CA ARG A 32 8.58 -9.66 -17.76
C ARG A 32 7.29 -9.19 -18.42
N GLU A 33 7.05 -9.61 -19.65
CA GLU A 33 5.79 -9.37 -20.37
C GLU A 33 5.13 -10.72 -20.66
N SER A 34 3.84 -10.87 -20.35
CA SER A 34 3.11 -12.09 -20.69
C SER A 34 2.56 -11.97 -22.11
N ALA A 35 2.72 -13.03 -22.91
CA ALA A 35 2.20 -13.09 -24.29
C ALA A 35 0.66 -13.29 -24.33
N ALA A 36 -0.05 -13.10 -23.21
CA ALA A 36 -1.44 -13.48 -23.04
C ALA A 36 -2.40 -12.52 -23.77
N LYS A 37 -2.84 -12.97 -24.96
CA LYS A 37 -4.03 -12.57 -25.73
C LYS A 37 -4.34 -11.07 -25.73
N SER A 38 -3.75 -10.37 -26.70
CA SER A 38 -4.39 -9.20 -27.33
C SER A 38 -5.79 -9.60 -27.81
N ALA A 39 -6.79 -9.44 -26.97
CA ALA A 39 -8.19 -9.47 -27.39
C ALA A 39 -8.46 -8.18 -28.19
N MET A 40 -7.95 -8.13 -29.41
CA MET A 40 -8.45 -7.21 -30.42
C MET A 40 -9.89 -7.63 -30.68
N ALA A 41 -10.84 -6.77 -30.30
CA ALA A 41 -12.21 -6.89 -30.77
C ALA A 41 -12.20 -6.92 -32.31
N PRO A 42 -12.97 -7.81 -32.96
CA PRO A 42 -13.07 -7.80 -34.42
C PRO A 42 -13.68 -6.47 -34.89
N PRO A 43 -13.25 -5.92 -36.04
CA PRO A 43 -13.80 -4.68 -36.56
C PRO A 43 -15.31 -4.85 -36.87
N PRO A 44 -16.15 -3.84 -36.62
CA PRO A 44 -17.56 -3.90 -36.96
C PRO A 44 -17.74 -4.04 -38.49
N PRO A 45 -18.76 -4.78 -38.95
CA PRO A 45 -19.02 -4.96 -40.38
C PRO A 45 -19.34 -3.62 -41.04
N GLY A 46 -18.64 -3.33 -42.13
CA GLY A 46 -18.77 -2.09 -42.89
C GLY A 46 -20.19 -1.87 -43.40
N SER A 47 -20.71 -0.67 -43.17
CA SER A 47 -21.96 -0.21 -43.77
C SER A 47 -21.77 0.05 -45.28
N PRO A 48 -22.77 -0.29 -46.11
CA PRO A 48 -22.63 -0.21 -47.56
C PRO A 48 -22.64 1.22 -48.08
N ARG A 49 -21.78 1.47 -49.08
CA ARG A 49 -21.76 2.68 -49.91
C ARG A 49 -23.12 2.94 -50.54
N SER A 50 -23.73 4.08 -50.24
CA SER A 50 -24.81 4.65 -51.05
C SER A 50 -24.24 5.67 -52.04
N GLN A 51 -24.30 5.33 -53.33
CA GLN A 51 -24.24 6.27 -54.44
C GLN A 51 -25.60 6.97 -54.57
N SER A 52 -25.61 8.30 -54.68
CA SER A 52 -26.62 9.08 -55.43
C SER A 52 -26.12 10.52 -55.51
N GLN A 53 -25.60 10.94 -56.66
CA GLN A 53 -26.29 11.68 -57.72
C GLN A 53 -26.58 13.15 -57.37
N ALA A 54 -26.01 14.00 -58.23
CA ALA A 54 -26.20 15.44 -58.29
C ALA A 54 -27.60 15.80 -58.80
N ALA A 55 -28.16 16.88 -58.25
CA ALA A 55 -29.13 17.73 -58.93
C ALA A 55 -29.01 19.16 -58.40
N ALA A 56 -28.94 20.11 -59.33
CA ALA A 56 -28.90 21.55 -59.10
C ALA A 56 -30.30 22.17 -59.21
N ARG A 57 -30.53 23.28 -58.47
CA ARG A 57 -31.43 24.44 -58.71
C ARG A 57 -31.50 25.21 -57.38
N ASP A 58 -30.90 26.39 -57.22
CA ASP A 58 -31.23 27.73 -57.77
C ASP A 58 -32.53 28.35 -57.22
N GLY A 59 -32.44 29.61 -56.75
CA GLY A 59 -33.56 30.45 -56.30
C GLY A 59 -33.35 31.17 -54.96
N GLY A 60 -33.06 32.48 -55.00
CA GLY A 60 -32.79 33.36 -53.84
C GLY A 60 -34.00 34.05 -53.20
N GLY A 61 -33.75 34.93 -52.21
CA GLY A 61 -34.78 35.85 -51.67
C GLY A 61 -34.58 36.37 -50.23
N PHE A 62 -33.84 37.48 -50.11
CA PHE A 62 -33.85 38.60 -49.14
C PHE A 62 -34.78 38.70 -47.90
N GLY A 63 -34.17 39.23 -46.81
CA GLY A 63 -34.71 40.26 -45.87
C GLY A 63 -35.31 39.76 -44.54
N GLY A 64 -35.04 40.30 -43.34
CA GLY A 64 -34.27 41.44 -42.85
C GLY A 64 -34.77 41.87 -41.46
N GLY A 65 -33.86 42.22 -40.53
CA GLY A 65 -34.07 42.99 -39.29
C GLY A 65 -34.60 42.22 -38.06
N GLY A 66 -34.07 42.32 -36.83
CA GLY A 66 -33.03 43.18 -36.24
C GLY A 66 -33.39 43.46 -34.78
N VAL A 67 -32.49 43.14 -33.83
CA VAL A 67 -32.44 43.85 -32.52
C VAL A 67 -30.99 43.90 -32.04
N VAL A 68 -30.62 45.10 -31.59
CA VAL A 68 -29.28 45.59 -31.27
C VAL A 68 -28.96 45.32 -29.80
N GLY A 69 -27.72 44.94 -29.50
CA GLY A 69 -27.21 44.88 -28.13
C GLY A 69 -25.70 44.66 -28.04
N GLY A 70 -24.92 45.74 -28.10
CA GLY A 70 -23.61 45.87 -27.45
C GLY A 70 -22.46 44.99 -27.94
N VAL A 71 -21.76 45.45 -28.97
CA VAL A 71 -20.44 44.94 -29.37
C VAL A 71 -19.37 45.30 -28.34
N ALA A 72 -18.76 44.29 -27.74
CA ALA A 72 -17.35 44.33 -27.35
C ALA A 72 -16.63 43.40 -28.33
N SER A 73 -15.79 44.00 -29.17
CA SER A 73 -15.11 43.36 -30.28
C SER A 73 -14.22 42.21 -29.84
N GLU A 74 -14.41 41.08 -30.52
CA GLU A 74 -13.72 39.81 -30.40
C GLU A 74 -12.33 39.87 -31.07
N GLU A 75 -11.55 40.92 -30.79
CA GLU A 75 -10.37 41.27 -31.58
C GLU A 75 -9.06 41.42 -30.77
N GLN A 76 -9.00 40.96 -29.51
CA GLN A 76 -7.82 41.19 -28.66
C GLN A 76 -7.22 39.96 -27.94
N LEU A 77 -7.53 38.73 -28.37
CA LEU A 77 -6.82 37.53 -27.88
C LEU A 77 -6.31 36.61 -29.01
N ARG A 78 -6.15 37.13 -30.23
CA ARG A 78 -5.60 36.39 -31.38
C ARG A 78 -4.11 36.55 -31.64
N ASP A 79 -3.39 37.29 -30.80
CA ASP A 79 -1.93 37.44 -30.91
C ASP A 79 -1.17 36.51 -29.95
N LEU A 80 -1.40 35.22 -30.11
CA LEU A 80 -0.29 34.27 -30.04
C LEU A 80 -0.09 33.77 -31.47
N PRO A 81 1.10 33.92 -32.06
CA PRO A 81 1.33 33.40 -33.39
C PRO A 81 1.17 31.88 -33.33
N LEU A 82 0.02 31.39 -33.81
CA LEU A 82 -0.07 30.06 -34.37
C LEU A 82 1.04 30.03 -35.42
N VAL A 83 2.10 29.28 -35.17
CA VAL A 83 3.13 29.00 -36.18
C VAL A 83 2.37 28.50 -37.38
N GLY A 84 2.25 29.38 -38.38
CA GLY A 84 1.47 29.12 -39.57
C GLY A 84 1.93 27.81 -40.18
N ASN A 85 0.97 27.03 -40.65
CA ASN A 85 1.19 25.97 -41.62
C ASN A 85 1.82 26.57 -42.88
N ASN A 86 3.11 26.91 -42.81
CA ASN A 86 3.97 26.83 -43.97
C ASN A 86 4.13 25.34 -44.22
N VAL A 87 3.30 24.81 -45.10
CA VAL A 87 3.60 23.58 -45.84
C VAL A 87 4.76 23.90 -46.81
N LEU A 88 5.92 24.27 -46.25
CA LEU A 88 7.18 23.93 -46.87
C LEU A 88 7.27 22.42 -46.71
N GLY A 89 7.31 21.69 -47.82
CA GLY A 89 7.34 20.23 -47.79
C GLY A 89 8.36 19.75 -46.76
N PHE A 90 7.87 19.05 -45.73
CA PHE A 90 8.73 18.53 -44.68
C PHE A 90 9.66 17.50 -45.31
N GLN A 91 10.93 17.85 -45.47
CA GLN A 91 11.97 16.91 -45.92
C GLN A 91 12.80 16.53 -44.70
N GLN A 92 12.70 15.26 -44.32
CA GLN A 92 13.38 14.69 -43.16
C GLN A 92 14.90 14.81 -43.30
N ALA A 93 15.58 15.11 -42.20
CA ALA A 93 17.04 15.03 -42.16
C ALA A 93 17.51 13.58 -42.32
N HIS A 94 18.60 13.37 -43.05
CA HIS A 94 19.28 12.09 -43.14
C HIS A 94 20.17 11.89 -41.90
N ARG A 95 20.06 10.73 -41.27
CA ARG A 95 20.88 10.35 -40.13
C ARG A 95 22.13 9.62 -40.59
N THR A 96 23.28 10.00 -40.03
CA THR A 96 24.52 9.21 -40.11
C THR A 96 24.99 8.94 -38.70
N GLN A 97 25.26 7.67 -38.38
CA GLN A 97 25.90 7.31 -37.11
C GLN A 97 27.41 7.43 -37.28
N ILE A 98 28.05 8.21 -36.42
CA ILE A 98 29.50 8.38 -36.36
C ILE A 98 29.92 7.99 -34.95
N GLU A 99 30.44 6.77 -34.78
CA GLU A 99 30.80 6.19 -33.48
C GLU A 99 29.61 6.22 -32.49
N ASP A 100 29.72 6.98 -31.40
CA ASP A 100 28.69 7.18 -30.36
C ASP A 100 27.85 8.45 -30.56
N PHE A 101 28.03 9.19 -31.66
CA PHE A 101 27.29 10.42 -31.97
C PHE A 101 26.27 10.23 -33.09
N PHE A 102 25.20 11.02 -33.03
CA PHE A 102 24.18 11.11 -34.08
C PHE A 102 24.28 12.45 -34.81
N GLU A 103 24.50 12.40 -36.12
CA GLU A 103 24.41 13.59 -36.98
C GLU A 103 23.09 13.58 -37.75
N TYR A 104 22.34 14.68 -37.68
CA TYR A 104 21.14 14.93 -38.50
C TYR A 104 21.46 15.94 -39.58
N LYS A 105 21.47 15.50 -40.84
CA LYS A 105 21.77 16.34 -41.99
C LYS A 105 20.51 16.69 -42.77
N PHE A 106 20.10 17.95 -42.75
CA PHE A 106 19.00 18.42 -43.59
C PHE A 106 19.40 18.31 -45.08
N PRO A 107 18.49 17.84 -45.97
CA PRO A 107 18.79 17.68 -47.39
C PRO A 107 18.85 19.01 -48.16
N PHE A 108 18.62 20.14 -47.48
CA PHE A 108 18.59 21.48 -48.05
C PHE A 108 19.42 22.47 -47.20
N PRO A 109 19.99 23.52 -47.81
CA PRO A 109 20.67 24.57 -47.08
C PRO A 109 19.67 25.46 -46.32
N VAL A 110 20.02 25.85 -45.10
CA VAL A 110 19.25 26.81 -44.28
C VAL A 110 19.94 28.17 -44.35
N ARG A 111 19.20 29.21 -44.75
CA ARG A 111 19.67 30.61 -44.72
C ARG A 111 18.91 31.40 -43.64
N LEU A 112 19.63 32.03 -42.73
CA LEU A 112 19.07 32.83 -41.65
C LEU A 112 19.62 34.26 -41.73
N ALA A 113 18.75 35.28 -41.78
CA ALA A 113 19.20 36.66 -41.85
C ALA A 113 19.73 37.16 -40.49
N SER A 114 20.44 38.29 -40.51
CA SER A 114 20.94 38.92 -39.29
C SER A 114 19.78 39.22 -38.33
N ARG A 115 19.96 38.87 -37.05
CA ARG A 115 18.97 39.02 -35.96
C ARG A 115 17.69 38.20 -36.13
N GLN A 116 17.73 37.09 -36.88
CA GLN A 116 16.64 36.12 -36.95
C GLN A 116 16.99 34.81 -36.24
N SER A 117 15.98 34.02 -35.92
CA SER A 117 16.08 32.68 -35.32
C SER A 117 15.16 31.71 -36.05
N ALA A 118 15.55 30.44 -36.15
CA ALA A 118 14.75 29.41 -36.80
C ALA A 118 14.66 28.17 -35.91
N LEU A 119 13.46 27.62 -35.79
CA LEU A 119 13.22 26.30 -35.20
C LEU A 119 13.01 25.33 -36.36
N LEU A 120 13.93 24.38 -36.49
CA LEU A 120 13.92 23.40 -37.57
C LEU A 120 13.53 22.03 -37.03
N PRO A 121 12.31 21.56 -37.32
CA PRO A 121 11.96 20.19 -36.98
C PRO A 121 12.75 19.24 -37.88
N PHE A 122 13.52 18.34 -37.29
CA PHE A 122 14.41 17.42 -38.02
C PHE A 122 13.81 16.03 -38.23
N LEU A 123 12.82 15.66 -37.41
CA LEU A 123 12.17 14.37 -37.42
C LEU A 123 10.64 14.54 -37.37
N GLN A 124 9.94 13.89 -38.29
CA GLN A 124 8.48 13.76 -38.27
C GLN A 124 8.13 12.33 -38.65
N LYS A 125 7.79 11.49 -37.68
CA LYS A 125 7.47 10.08 -37.89
C LYS A 125 6.13 9.75 -37.26
N THR A 126 5.45 8.76 -37.83
CA THR A 126 4.26 8.18 -37.24
C THR A 126 4.67 7.09 -36.27
N LEU A 127 4.32 7.28 -34.99
CA LEU A 127 4.56 6.32 -33.94
C LEU A 127 3.38 5.38 -33.75
N ASN A 128 3.67 4.16 -33.32
CA ASN A 128 2.67 3.23 -32.83
C ASN A 128 2.28 3.66 -31.42
N ILE A 129 1.07 4.21 -31.28
CA ILE A 129 0.55 4.73 -30.02
C ILE A 129 -0.74 4.02 -29.67
N GLU A 130 -0.78 3.42 -28.49
CA GLU A 130 -2.00 2.87 -27.92
C GLU A 130 -2.51 3.78 -26.79
N ARG A 131 -3.70 4.36 -26.96
CA ARG A 131 -4.32 5.17 -25.91
C ARG A 131 -4.91 4.28 -24.81
N LEU A 132 -4.59 4.60 -23.57
CA LEU A 132 -5.06 3.87 -22.39
C LEU A 132 -5.11 4.78 -21.16
N SER A 133 -5.69 4.29 -20.07
CA SER A 133 -5.62 4.96 -18.77
C SER A 133 -4.73 4.15 -17.83
N ILE A 134 -4.03 4.80 -16.90
CA ILE A 134 -3.09 4.14 -15.98
C ILE A 134 -3.48 4.51 -14.55
N TYR A 135 -3.73 3.51 -13.71
CA TYR A 135 -4.05 3.71 -12.30
C TYR A 135 -2.97 3.15 -11.41
N ASN A 136 -2.48 3.95 -10.47
CA ASN A 136 -1.61 3.49 -9.39
C ASN A 136 -2.21 3.87 -8.03
N PRO A 137 -2.59 2.90 -7.17
CA PRO A 137 -3.26 3.18 -5.90
C PRO A 137 -2.38 3.90 -4.88
N ARG A 138 -1.05 3.94 -5.07
CA ARG A 138 -0.14 4.68 -4.18
C ARG A 138 -0.17 6.18 -4.45
N THR A 139 -0.43 6.60 -5.69
CA THR A 139 -0.34 8.00 -6.12
C THR A 139 -1.70 8.59 -6.50
N ASP A 140 -2.62 7.77 -7.02
CA ASP A 140 -3.90 8.22 -7.56
C ASP A 140 -5.05 8.07 -6.57
N ARG A 141 -5.78 9.17 -6.34
CA ARG A 141 -6.94 9.21 -5.44
C ARG A 141 -8.25 8.99 -6.21
N GLY A 142 -8.36 7.83 -6.83
CA GLY A 142 -9.61 7.30 -7.40
C GLY A 142 -9.93 7.69 -8.85
N ASN A 143 -9.13 8.52 -9.50
CA ASN A 143 -9.14 8.69 -10.96
C ASN A 143 -7.78 8.25 -11.51
N PRO A 144 -7.73 7.43 -12.58
CA PRO A 144 -6.49 7.13 -13.25
C PRO A 144 -5.93 8.34 -14.00
N GLN A 145 -4.70 8.23 -14.48
CA GLN A 145 -4.13 9.14 -15.45
C GLN A 145 -4.53 8.72 -16.87
N LEU A 146 -4.82 9.68 -17.73
CA LEU A 146 -4.77 9.50 -19.18
C LEU A 146 -3.34 9.23 -19.59
N GLY A 147 -3.15 8.23 -20.44
CA GLY A 147 -1.85 7.84 -20.91
C GLY A 147 -1.83 7.21 -22.29
N ALA A 148 -0.62 6.88 -22.70
CA ALA A 148 -0.31 6.26 -23.96
C ALA A 148 0.76 5.20 -23.73
N ARG A 149 0.62 4.05 -24.39
CA ARG A 149 1.73 3.14 -24.63
C ARG A 149 2.35 3.52 -25.97
N LEU A 150 3.55 4.05 -25.91
CA LEU A 150 4.35 4.42 -27.07
C LEU A 150 5.26 3.25 -27.43
N GLU A 151 5.42 2.98 -28.71
CA GLU A 151 6.43 2.06 -29.24
C GLU A 151 7.35 2.84 -30.19
N ASP A 152 8.66 2.79 -29.93
CA ASP A 152 9.64 3.33 -30.88
C ASP A 152 9.76 2.42 -32.11
N ASN A 153 8.88 2.62 -33.08
CA ASN A 153 8.95 1.97 -34.37
C ASN A 153 9.86 2.70 -35.37
N THR A 154 10.66 3.68 -34.90
CA THR A 154 11.56 4.45 -35.75
C THR A 154 12.97 3.85 -35.78
N ASP A 155 13.81 4.38 -36.66
CA ASP A 155 15.21 3.96 -36.77
C ASP A 155 16.14 4.73 -35.81
N THR A 156 15.59 5.59 -34.96
CA THR A 156 16.32 6.55 -34.13
C THR A 156 15.79 6.53 -32.69
N PRO A 157 16.65 6.33 -31.67
CA PRO A 157 16.18 6.37 -30.28
C PRO A 157 15.65 7.76 -29.92
N PHE A 158 14.67 7.81 -29.01
CA PHE A 158 14.20 9.07 -28.47
C PHE A 158 15.06 9.48 -27.27
N GLU A 159 15.57 10.71 -27.33
CA GLU A 159 16.20 11.36 -26.19
C GLU A 159 15.15 11.80 -25.17
N PRO A 160 15.51 11.85 -23.87
CA PRO A 160 14.60 12.30 -22.84
C PRO A 160 14.25 13.78 -23.03
N GLY A 161 12.98 14.12 -22.85
CA GLY A 161 12.51 15.48 -23.07
C GLY A 161 11.01 15.68 -22.88
N PRO A 162 10.54 16.93 -22.84
CA PRO A 162 9.12 17.24 -22.72
C PRO A 162 8.38 16.88 -24.01
N VAL A 163 7.15 16.37 -23.85
CA VAL A 163 6.25 16.01 -24.95
C VAL A 163 4.89 16.63 -24.70
N THR A 164 4.30 17.21 -25.73
CA THR A 164 2.95 17.76 -25.70
C THR A 164 2.01 16.87 -26.51
N PHE A 165 0.88 16.51 -25.92
CA PHE A 165 -0.14 15.68 -26.53
C PHE A 165 -1.27 16.54 -27.10
N PHE A 166 -1.64 16.26 -28.34
CA PHE A 166 -2.77 16.87 -29.03
C PHE A 166 -3.75 15.79 -29.49
N GLU A 167 -5.04 16.03 -29.29
CA GLU A 167 -6.14 15.19 -29.76
C GLU A 167 -7.09 16.07 -30.59
N ASP A 168 -7.36 15.69 -31.84
CA ASP A 168 -8.19 16.45 -32.79
C ASP A 168 -7.81 17.95 -32.88
N GLY A 169 -6.50 18.23 -32.84
CA GLY A 169 -5.95 19.59 -32.89
C GLY A 169 -6.08 20.38 -31.59
N ARG A 170 -6.54 19.75 -30.51
CA ARG A 170 -6.70 20.37 -29.18
C ARG A 170 -5.62 19.88 -28.24
N TYR A 171 -5.10 20.78 -27.43
CA TYR A 171 -4.17 20.43 -26.36
C TYR A 171 -4.85 19.48 -25.36
N THR A 172 -4.20 18.36 -25.05
CA THR A 172 -4.72 17.35 -24.12
C THR A 172 -3.84 17.23 -22.88
N GLY A 173 -2.56 17.59 -22.98
CA GLY A 173 -1.66 17.60 -21.83
C GLY A 173 -0.19 17.53 -22.22
N GLU A 174 0.65 17.45 -21.19
CA GLU A 174 2.11 17.39 -21.31
C GLU A 174 2.65 16.24 -20.47
N ALA A 175 3.77 15.69 -20.91
CA ALA A 175 4.53 14.72 -20.15
C ALA A 175 6.03 14.93 -20.36
N VAL A 176 6.83 14.18 -19.62
CA VAL A 176 8.28 14.05 -19.87
C VAL A 176 8.51 12.61 -20.30
N LEU A 177 9.12 12.44 -21.47
CA LEU A 177 9.53 11.15 -22.00
C LEU A 177 10.95 10.86 -21.51
N ASP A 178 11.19 9.62 -21.09
CA ASP A 178 12.54 9.11 -20.82
C ASP A 178 13.22 8.64 -22.10
N TYR A 179 14.54 8.41 -22.04
CA TYR A 179 15.26 7.78 -23.15
C TYR A 179 14.55 6.50 -23.59
N MET A 180 14.21 6.40 -24.88
CA MET A 180 13.54 5.23 -25.46
C MET A 180 14.42 4.64 -26.55
N ALA A 181 14.86 3.39 -26.35
CA ALA A 181 15.62 2.67 -27.36
C ALA A 181 14.71 2.23 -28.52
N ARG A 182 15.32 1.93 -29.66
CA ARG A 182 14.60 1.42 -30.84
C ARG A 182 13.83 0.14 -30.50
N GLY A 183 12.56 0.09 -30.88
CA GLY A 183 11.64 -1.02 -30.60
C GLY A 183 11.15 -1.10 -29.15
N GLU A 184 11.62 -0.22 -28.27
CA GLU A 184 11.17 -0.19 -26.88
C GLU A 184 9.73 0.32 -26.79
N LYS A 185 8.99 -0.21 -25.81
CA LYS A 185 7.64 0.21 -25.48
C LYS A 185 7.63 0.87 -24.11
N ARG A 186 7.00 2.03 -24.00
CA ARG A 186 6.95 2.79 -22.75
C ARG A 186 5.57 3.37 -22.50
N LEU A 187 5.16 3.34 -21.24
CA LEU A 187 3.96 4.03 -20.77
C LEU A 187 4.31 5.48 -20.48
N VAL A 188 3.42 6.40 -20.86
CA VAL A 188 3.50 7.82 -20.57
C VAL A 188 2.13 8.32 -20.15
N SER A 189 2.06 9.17 -19.14
CA SER A 189 0.83 9.82 -18.70
C SER A 189 0.91 11.32 -18.87
N TYR A 190 -0.19 11.93 -19.31
CA TYR A 190 -0.23 13.35 -19.68
C TYR A 190 -1.42 14.11 -19.06
N GLY A 191 -2.25 13.47 -18.24
CA GLY A 191 -3.37 14.14 -17.59
C GLY A 191 -4.21 13.20 -16.73
N VAL A 192 -5.25 13.71 -16.08
CA VAL A 192 -6.17 12.91 -15.25
C VAL A 192 -7.38 12.46 -16.09
N ASP A 193 -7.75 11.19 -15.99
CA ASP A 193 -8.95 10.64 -16.64
C ASP A 193 -10.15 10.70 -15.68
N HIS A 194 -10.94 11.76 -15.82
CA HIS A 194 -12.14 11.96 -15.00
C HIS A 194 -13.32 11.04 -15.36
N ASP A 195 -13.27 10.35 -16.50
CA ASP A 195 -14.35 9.45 -16.91
C ASP A 195 -14.32 8.13 -16.13
N ILE A 196 -13.16 7.75 -15.58
CA ILE A 196 -13.00 6.51 -14.83
C ILE A 196 -12.92 6.83 -13.34
N GLN A 197 -13.78 6.19 -12.55
CA GLN A 197 -13.69 6.20 -11.10
C GLN A 197 -13.27 4.82 -10.60
N ILE A 198 -12.32 4.78 -9.68
CA ILE A 198 -11.77 3.57 -9.09
C ILE A 198 -11.81 3.68 -7.57
N SER A 199 -12.40 2.69 -6.91
CA SER A 199 -12.16 2.43 -5.49
C SER A 199 -11.26 1.21 -5.34
N ASN A 200 -10.40 1.24 -4.32
CA ASN A 200 -9.59 0.11 -3.92
C ASN A 200 -9.96 -0.25 -2.49
N ARG A 201 -10.34 -1.51 -2.26
CA ARG A 201 -10.53 -2.07 -0.92
C ARG A 201 -9.60 -3.25 -0.72
N GLN A 202 -9.02 -3.34 0.47
CA GLN A 202 -8.23 -4.49 0.86
C GLN A 202 -9.08 -5.46 1.67
N GLN A 203 -9.10 -6.71 1.26
CA GLN A 203 -9.64 -7.82 2.03
C GLN A 203 -8.49 -8.73 2.46
N SER A 204 -8.47 -9.12 3.74
CA SER A 204 -7.53 -10.12 4.23
C SER A 204 -8.31 -11.30 4.75
N GLN A 205 -7.93 -12.50 4.34
CA GLN A 205 -8.39 -13.71 5.01
C GLN A 205 -7.61 -13.86 6.34
N PRO A 206 -8.19 -14.55 7.33
CA PRO A 206 -7.45 -14.96 8.52
C PRO A 206 -6.18 -15.71 8.15
N GLU A 207 -5.11 -15.53 8.92
CA GLU A 207 -3.90 -16.33 8.73
C GLU A 207 -4.23 -17.81 9.01
N THR A 208 -3.77 -18.68 8.12
CA THR A 208 -3.93 -20.13 8.28
C THR A 208 -2.57 -20.76 8.45
N THR A 209 -2.42 -21.60 9.46
CA THR A 209 -1.20 -22.41 9.63
C THR A 209 -1.18 -23.45 8.52
N THR A 210 -0.10 -23.55 7.76
CA THR A 210 0.07 -24.57 6.71
C THR A 210 1.01 -25.68 7.13
N ARG A 211 1.93 -25.38 8.05
CA ARG A 211 2.84 -26.36 8.64
C ARG A 211 3.22 -25.94 10.05
N LEU A 212 3.35 -26.93 10.93
CA LEU A 212 3.82 -26.77 12.30
C LEU A 212 4.99 -27.71 12.52
N THR A 213 6.10 -27.19 13.04
CA THR A 213 7.21 -28.02 13.52
C THR A 213 7.52 -27.66 14.96
N ILE A 214 7.68 -28.64 15.83
CA ILE A 214 8.08 -28.46 17.22
C ILE A 214 9.33 -29.27 17.48
N ASP A 215 10.39 -28.60 17.93
CA ASP A 215 11.65 -29.22 18.31
C ASP A 215 12.27 -28.46 19.49
N ARG A 216 12.80 -29.21 20.47
CA ARG A 216 13.55 -28.67 21.63
C ARG A 216 12.92 -27.43 22.28
N GLY A 217 11.61 -27.46 22.51
CA GLY A 217 10.89 -26.38 23.19
C GLY A 217 10.62 -25.13 22.33
N ILE A 218 10.83 -25.21 21.02
CA ILE A 218 10.48 -24.16 20.06
C ILE A 218 9.45 -24.72 19.08
N ALA A 219 8.30 -24.06 19.00
CA ALA A 219 7.31 -24.30 17.96
C ALA A 219 7.48 -23.26 16.85
N VAL A 220 7.65 -23.73 15.61
CA VAL A 220 7.70 -22.90 14.41
C VAL A 220 6.43 -23.12 13.62
N LEU A 221 5.64 -22.07 13.47
CA LEU A 221 4.44 -22.05 12.66
C LEU A 221 4.77 -21.40 11.31
N TYR A 222 4.50 -22.14 10.24
CA TYR A 222 4.45 -21.62 8.89
C TYR A 222 3.00 -21.26 8.61
N MET A 223 2.76 -19.99 8.33
CA MET A 223 1.45 -19.42 8.16
C MET A 223 1.35 -18.77 6.79
N GLU A 224 0.19 -18.90 6.18
CA GLU A 224 -0.14 -18.21 4.94
C GLU A 224 -1.28 -17.24 5.19
N ARG A 225 -1.12 -16.03 4.66
CA ARG A 225 -2.14 -15.01 4.63
C ARG A 225 -2.45 -14.66 3.19
N VAL A 226 -3.71 -14.85 2.80
CA VAL A 226 -4.18 -14.37 1.50
C VAL A 226 -4.71 -12.95 1.68
N GLN A 227 -4.11 -12.02 0.95
CA GLN A 227 -4.54 -10.65 0.86
C GLN A 227 -5.06 -10.37 -0.55
N THR A 228 -6.23 -9.78 -0.65
CA THR A 228 -6.88 -9.47 -1.94
C THR A 228 -7.17 -7.98 -2.01
N ALA A 229 -6.54 -7.30 -2.96
CA ALA A 229 -6.91 -5.95 -3.35
C ALA A 229 -8.02 -6.03 -4.39
N ILE A 230 -9.18 -5.43 -4.10
CA ILE A 230 -10.30 -5.42 -5.03
C ILE A 230 -10.41 -4.01 -5.59
N TYR A 231 -10.11 -3.89 -6.88
CA TYR A 231 -10.31 -2.66 -7.64
C TYR A 231 -11.69 -2.67 -8.26
N GLU A 232 -12.53 -1.75 -7.81
CA GLU A 232 -13.85 -1.51 -8.37
C GLU A 232 -13.76 -0.36 -9.35
N ILE A 233 -13.93 -0.65 -10.63
CA ILE A 233 -13.67 0.29 -11.71
C ILE A 233 -14.98 0.62 -12.41
N ARG A 234 -15.36 1.89 -12.42
CA ARG A 234 -16.55 2.39 -13.12
C ARG A 234 -16.15 3.33 -14.24
N ASN A 235 -16.48 2.96 -15.48
CA ASN A 235 -16.35 3.86 -16.63
C ASN A 235 -17.65 4.66 -16.79
N LYS A 236 -17.60 5.97 -16.51
CA LYS A 236 -18.69 6.93 -16.66
C LYS A 236 -18.67 7.67 -17.99
N GLY A 237 -17.59 7.51 -18.77
CA GLY A 237 -17.44 8.13 -20.07
C GLY A 237 -18.36 7.50 -21.11
N THR A 238 -18.35 8.06 -22.32
CA THR A 238 -19.20 7.63 -23.44
C THR A 238 -18.56 6.57 -24.32
N ALA A 239 -17.27 6.29 -24.15
CA ALA A 239 -16.50 5.34 -24.95
C ALA A 239 -15.94 4.19 -24.10
N ALA A 240 -15.73 3.03 -24.74
CA ALA A 240 -14.95 1.95 -24.15
C ALA A 240 -13.48 2.39 -24.00
N LYS A 241 -12.83 1.97 -22.93
CA LYS A 241 -11.45 2.34 -22.60
C LYS A 241 -10.64 1.11 -22.18
N THR A 242 -9.32 1.19 -22.32
CA THR A 242 -8.39 0.22 -21.74
C THR A 242 -7.73 0.84 -20.51
N LEU A 243 -7.72 0.12 -19.39
CA LEU A 243 -7.08 0.55 -18.16
C LEU A 243 -5.92 -0.38 -17.81
N ILE A 244 -4.77 0.19 -17.48
CA ILE A 244 -3.66 -0.48 -16.83
C ILE A 244 -3.73 -0.19 -15.33
N VAL A 245 -3.82 -1.23 -14.51
CA VAL A 245 -3.75 -1.13 -13.05
C VAL A 245 -2.37 -1.55 -12.60
N GLU A 246 -1.60 -0.60 -12.04
CA GLU A 246 -0.33 -0.87 -11.38
C GLU A 246 -0.58 -1.32 -9.94
N HIS A 247 -0.59 -2.63 -9.73
CA HIS A 247 -0.68 -3.22 -8.41
C HIS A 247 0.73 -3.31 -7.78
N PRO A 248 1.00 -2.67 -6.64
CA PRO A 248 2.33 -2.70 -6.05
C PRO A 248 2.71 -4.09 -5.54
N ARG A 249 3.91 -4.55 -5.90
CA ARG A 249 4.45 -5.84 -5.47
C ARG A 249 4.76 -5.80 -3.97
N GLN A 250 4.28 -6.79 -3.24
CA GLN A 250 4.60 -6.97 -1.84
C GLN A 250 5.88 -7.81 -1.70
N THR A 251 6.77 -7.40 -0.81
CA THR A 251 7.98 -8.17 -0.51
C THR A 251 7.61 -9.56 0.03
N GLY A 252 8.09 -10.61 -0.63
CA GLY A 252 7.77 -12.01 -0.26
C GLY A 252 6.36 -12.46 -0.64
N GLY A 253 5.53 -11.57 -1.22
CA GLY A 253 4.21 -11.89 -1.75
C GLY A 253 4.30 -12.59 -3.10
N LYS A 254 3.42 -13.56 -3.32
CA LYS A 254 3.24 -14.23 -4.61
C LYS A 254 1.82 -14.04 -5.10
N LEU A 255 1.64 -13.66 -6.36
CA LEU A 255 0.32 -13.58 -6.98
C LEU A 255 -0.37 -14.95 -6.98
N LYS A 256 -1.67 -14.92 -6.75
CA LYS A 256 -2.58 -16.06 -6.83
C LYS A 256 -3.77 -15.66 -7.68
N GLY A 257 -3.97 -16.37 -8.78
CA GLY A 257 -5.06 -16.11 -9.73
C GLY A 257 -4.50 -15.57 -11.04
N ASP A 258 -5.06 -14.45 -11.51
CA ASP A 258 -4.76 -13.89 -12.83
C ASP A 258 -3.29 -13.50 -12.97
N GLU A 259 -2.72 -13.83 -14.13
CA GLU A 259 -1.37 -13.44 -14.47
C GLU A 259 -1.32 -11.96 -14.87
N PRO A 260 -0.29 -11.22 -14.44
CA PRO A 260 -0.13 -9.84 -14.85
C PRO A 260 0.18 -9.79 -16.35
N TRP A 261 -0.34 -8.75 -17.00
CA TRP A 261 -0.01 -8.46 -18.38
C TRP A 261 1.48 -8.08 -18.52
N GLU A 262 1.99 -7.31 -17.56
CA GLU A 262 3.39 -6.92 -17.48
C GLU A 262 3.84 -6.89 -16.01
N THR A 263 5.10 -7.22 -15.72
CA THR A 263 5.69 -7.13 -14.38
C THR A 263 6.93 -6.26 -14.44
N THR A 264 6.99 -5.27 -13.55
CA THR A 264 8.16 -4.42 -13.32
C THR A 264 8.84 -4.79 -12.00
N ASP A 265 9.90 -4.10 -11.63
CA ASP A 265 10.57 -4.31 -10.34
C ASP A 265 9.62 -4.07 -9.16
N SER A 266 8.80 -3.01 -9.21
CA SER A 266 7.91 -2.63 -8.12
C SER A 266 6.44 -2.96 -8.32
N PHE A 267 5.98 -3.29 -9.54
CA PHE A 267 4.55 -3.41 -9.85
C PHE A 267 4.21 -4.65 -10.69
N TYR A 268 3.02 -5.18 -10.45
CA TYR A 268 2.29 -6.04 -11.38
C TYR A 268 1.28 -5.17 -12.14
N ARG A 269 1.31 -5.21 -13.47
CA ARG A 269 0.40 -4.44 -14.33
C ARG A 269 -0.68 -5.34 -14.87
N PHE A 270 -1.94 -5.00 -14.60
CA PHE A 270 -3.11 -5.70 -15.12
C PHE A 270 -3.80 -4.86 -16.17
N ARG A 271 -4.11 -5.47 -17.31
CA ARG A 271 -4.80 -4.82 -18.41
C ARG A 271 -6.29 -5.17 -18.37
N VAL A 272 -7.13 -4.16 -18.22
CA VAL A 272 -8.58 -4.29 -18.03
C VAL A 272 -9.32 -3.55 -19.15
N SER A 273 -10.19 -4.26 -19.86
CA SER A 273 -11.10 -3.66 -20.84
C SER A 273 -12.35 -3.13 -20.16
N LEU A 274 -12.62 -1.84 -20.32
CA LEU A 274 -13.75 -1.16 -19.68
C LEU A 274 -14.84 -0.82 -20.69
N THR A 275 -16.04 -1.36 -20.46
CA THR A 275 -17.22 -0.98 -21.23
C THR A 275 -17.88 0.27 -20.64
N THR A 276 -18.38 1.15 -21.50
CA THR A 276 -19.15 2.34 -21.12
C THR A 276 -20.27 2.03 -20.15
N GLY A 277 -20.37 2.83 -19.08
CA GLY A 277 -21.45 2.77 -18.09
C GLY A 277 -21.41 1.57 -17.14
N LYS A 278 -20.48 0.62 -17.33
CA LYS A 278 -20.40 -0.61 -16.53
C LYS A 278 -19.37 -0.49 -15.41
N MET A 279 -19.64 -1.23 -14.34
CA MET A 279 -18.71 -1.49 -13.25
C MET A 279 -17.99 -2.81 -13.53
N THR A 280 -16.66 -2.82 -13.36
CA THR A 280 -15.78 -3.97 -13.53
C THR A 280 -14.99 -4.14 -12.24
N GLU A 281 -14.96 -5.35 -11.71
CA GLU A 281 -14.11 -5.68 -10.54
C GLU A 281 -12.85 -6.40 -11.01
N LEU A 282 -11.70 -6.01 -10.46
CA LEU A 282 -10.43 -6.71 -10.61
C LEU A 282 -9.92 -7.12 -9.22
N PRO A 283 -10.11 -8.38 -8.81
CA PRO A 283 -9.55 -8.90 -7.57
C PRO A 283 -8.11 -9.38 -7.79
N VAL A 284 -7.14 -8.70 -7.21
CA VAL A 284 -5.73 -9.11 -7.23
C VAL A 284 -5.39 -9.74 -5.89
N SER A 285 -5.13 -11.06 -5.88
CA SER A 285 -4.80 -11.79 -4.65
C SER A 285 -3.32 -12.13 -4.59
N GLU A 286 -2.73 -11.91 -3.41
CA GLU A 286 -1.37 -12.28 -3.07
C GLU A 286 -1.36 -13.20 -1.85
N VAL A 287 -0.53 -14.24 -1.91
CA VAL A 287 -0.21 -15.10 -0.77
C VAL A 287 1.07 -14.58 -0.15
N LEU A 288 0.99 -14.21 1.13
CA LEU A 288 2.14 -13.87 1.94
C LEU A 288 2.42 -15.01 2.90
N ASN A 289 3.65 -15.48 2.87
CA ASN A 289 4.13 -16.51 3.79
C ASN A 289 4.76 -15.84 4.99
N ARG A 290 4.42 -16.33 6.17
CA ARG A 290 4.95 -15.84 7.45
C ARG A 290 5.44 -17.01 8.27
N GLN A 291 6.57 -16.82 8.93
CA GLN A 291 7.07 -17.74 9.92
C GLN A 291 6.98 -17.10 11.30
N THR A 292 6.42 -17.83 12.27
CA THR A 292 6.31 -17.39 13.66
C THR A 292 6.98 -18.44 14.55
N ASN A 293 7.95 -17.99 15.35
CA ASN A 293 8.63 -18.85 16.32
C ASN A 293 8.06 -18.57 17.71
N VAL A 294 7.70 -19.64 18.43
CA VAL A 294 7.11 -19.59 19.76
C VAL A 294 7.92 -20.47 20.69
N THR A 295 8.51 -19.86 21.71
CA THR A 295 9.19 -20.60 22.77
C THR A 295 8.15 -21.15 23.73
N LEU A 296 8.10 -22.47 23.90
CA LEU A 296 7.07 -23.15 24.70
C LEU A 296 7.15 -22.78 26.19
N SER A 297 8.32 -22.40 26.70
CA SER A 297 8.50 -21.92 28.09
C SER A 297 7.77 -20.61 28.38
N ASN A 298 7.43 -19.84 27.34
CA ASN A 298 6.78 -18.53 27.44
C ASN A 298 5.37 -18.55 26.81
N LEU A 299 4.85 -19.75 26.51
CA LEU A 299 3.57 -19.93 25.85
C LEU A 299 2.43 -19.51 26.78
N THR A 300 1.56 -18.61 26.33
CA THR A 300 0.41 -18.17 27.10
C THR A 300 -0.90 -18.78 26.62
N ARG A 301 -1.92 -18.74 27.47
CA ARG A 301 -3.30 -19.16 27.13
C ARG A 301 -3.82 -18.47 25.86
N ALA A 302 -3.56 -17.18 25.71
CA ALA A 302 -3.96 -16.40 24.54
C ALA A 302 -3.27 -16.89 23.25
N GLN A 303 -2.00 -17.30 23.36
CA GLN A 303 -1.24 -17.81 22.23
C GLN A 303 -1.72 -19.20 21.77
N LEU A 304 -2.41 -19.98 22.60
CA LEU A 304 -2.99 -21.27 22.15
C LEU A 304 -3.95 -21.14 20.97
N VAL A 305 -4.50 -19.94 20.72
CA VAL A 305 -5.35 -19.67 19.56
C VAL A 305 -4.63 -19.95 18.23
N MET A 306 -3.32 -19.70 18.13
CA MET A 306 -2.57 -19.95 16.89
C MET A 306 -2.37 -21.44 16.56
N PHE A 307 -2.63 -22.32 17.53
CA PHE A 307 -2.51 -23.78 17.39
C PHE A 307 -3.87 -24.48 17.19
N ARG A 308 -4.93 -23.70 16.92
CA ARG A 308 -6.28 -24.24 16.66
C ARG A 308 -6.48 -24.75 15.23
N GLY A 309 -5.54 -24.46 14.32
CA GLY A 309 -5.56 -24.93 12.94
C GLY A 309 -5.63 -26.45 12.83
N LYS A 310 -6.13 -26.95 11.70
CA LYS A 310 -6.26 -28.40 11.43
C LYS A 310 -4.89 -29.08 11.38
N GLU A 311 -3.87 -28.31 11.05
CA GLU A 311 -2.47 -28.67 10.90
C GLU A 311 -1.79 -28.93 12.25
N THR A 312 -2.44 -28.54 13.36
CA THR A 312 -2.03 -28.97 14.71
C THR A 312 -2.89 -30.17 15.12
N PRO A 313 -2.31 -31.37 15.35
CA PRO A 313 -3.06 -32.51 15.85
C PRO A 313 -3.64 -32.28 17.26
N ASP A 314 -4.75 -32.96 17.58
CA ASP A 314 -5.36 -32.86 18.92
C ASP A 314 -4.40 -33.25 20.04
N ALA A 315 -3.58 -34.28 19.84
CA ALA A 315 -2.57 -34.70 20.82
C ALA A 315 -1.54 -33.59 21.11
N VAL A 316 -1.14 -32.83 20.09
CA VAL A 316 -0.23 -31.69 20.24
C VAL A 316 -0.94 -30.55 20.97
N ARG A 317 -2.18 -30.23 20.58
CA ARG A 317 -2.99 -29.20 21.27
C ARG A 317 -3.15 -29.49 22.76
N GLN A 318 -3.43 -30.75 23.11
CA GLN A 318 -3.57 -31.17 24.50
C GLN A 318 -2.26 -31.00 25.28
N LYS A 319 -1.12 -31.40 24.72
CA LYS A 319 0.19 -31.21 25.35
C LYS A 319 0.53 -29.72 25.53
N LEU A 320 0.26 -28.88 24.53
CA LEU A 320 0.42 -27.42 24.64
C LEU A 320 -0.48 -26.84 25.74
N GLY A 321 -1.72 -27.32 25.85
CA GLY A 321 -2.63 -26.97 26.94
C GLY A 321 -2.04 -27.33 28.31
N GLN A 322 -1.52 -28.55 28.48
CA GLN A 322 -0.89 -29.00 29.72
C GLN A 322 0.35 -28.17 30.10
N ILE A 323 1.13 -27.73 29.12
CA ILE A 323 2.27 -26.83 29.33
C ILE A 323 1.78 -25.51 29.94
N VAL A 324 0.78 -24.89 29.34
CA VAL A 324 0.19 -23.62 29.82
C VAL A 324 -0.43 -23.81 31.21
N ASP A 325 -1.20 -24.89 31.44
CA ASP A 325 -1.78 -25.19 32.75
C ASP A 325 -0.72 -25.34 33.84
N THR A 326 0.39 -26.01 33.51
CA THR A 326 1.50 -26.19 34.45
C THR A 326 2.20 -24.86 34.75
N GLN A 327 2.38 -24.00 33.75
CA GLN A 327 2.95 -22.66 33.92
C GLN A 327 2.06 -21.76 34.79
N GLU A 328 0.75 -21.75 34.54
CA GLU A 328 -0.21 -20.99 35.35
C GLU A 328 -0.22 -21.49 36.80
N ARG A 329 -0.14 -22.80 37.02
CA ARG A 329 -0.01 -23.37 38.37
C ARG A 329 1.28 -22.94 39.06
N ILE A 330 2.41 -22.95 38.36
CA ILE A 330 3.69 -22.46 38.91
C ILE A 330 3.57 -20.99 39.30
N ALA A 331 2.98 -20.16 38.43
CA ALA A 331 2.78 -18.73 38.71
C ALA A 331 1.86 -18.51 39.93
N ALA A 332 0.79 -19.28 40.05
CA ALA A 332 -0.12 -19.22 41.20
C ALA A 332 0.58 -19.64 42.51
N GLN A 333 1.38 -20.71 42.49
CA GLN A 333 2.16 -21.17 43.64
C GLN A 333 3.22 -20.14 44.06
N GLN A 334 3.88 -19.49 43.10
CA GLN A 334 4.83 -18.41 43.39
C GLN A 334 4.15 -17.21 44.04
N ALA A 335 2.96 -16.84 43.56
CA ALA A 335 2.17 -15.77 44.17
C ALA A 335 1.70 -16.12 45.58
N ASP A 336 1.34 -17.39 45.82
CA ASP A 336 0.96 -17.90 47.14
C ASP A 336 2.12 -17.85 48.14
N VAL A 337 3.32 -18.29 47.74
CA VAL A 337 4.54 -18.17 48.56
C VAL A 337 4.82 -16.71 48.89
N SER A 338 4.75 -15.80 47.91
CA SER A 338 4.97 -14.36 48.13
C SER A 338 3.94 -13.76 49.08
N THR A 339 2.68 -14.18 48.97
CA THR A 339 1.58 -13.70 49.82
C THR A 339 1.74 -14.21 51.25
N THR A 340 2.01 -15.51 51.42
CA THR A 340 2.24 -16.13 52.73
C THR A 340 3.47 -15.53 53.42
N GLN A 341 4.55 -15.25 52.68
CA GLN A 341 5.72 -14.58 53.22
C GLN A 341 5.38 -13.16 53.73
N SER A 342 4.56 -12.42 52.97
CA SER A 342 4.09 -11.09 53.39
C SER A 342 3.24 -11.15 54.67
N GLN A 343 2.44 -12.21 54.85
CA GLN A 343 1.67 -12.43 56.07
C GLN A 343 2.57 -12.69 57.28
N ILE A 344 3.63 -13.50 57.12
CA ILE A 344 4.63 -13.73 58.16
C ILE A 344 5.28 -12.40 58.59
N ASP A 345 5.65 -11.55 57.63
CA ASP A 345 6.26 -10.25 57.92
C ASP A 345 5.31 -9.31 58.69
N VAL A 346 4.00 -9.37 58.40
CA VAL A 346 2.97 -8.64 59.16
C VAL A 346 2.88 -9.16 60.59
N VAL A 347 2.88 -10.48 60.79
CA VAL A 347 2.84 -11.09 62.12
C VAL A 347 4.06 -10.69 62.95
N PHE A 348 5.26 -10.68 62.37
CA PHE A 348 6.47 -10.25 63.09
C PHE A 348 6.40 -8.80 63.56
N ARG A 349 5.89 -7.88 62.73
CA ARG A 349 5.67 -6.49 63.17
C ARG A 349 4.65 -6.40 64.32
N ASP A 350 3.61 -7.23 64.29
CA ASP A 350 2.61 -7.28 65.36
C ASP A 350 3.22 -7.82 66.67
N GLN A 351 4.03 -8.88 66.59
CA GLN A 351 4.76 -9.43 67.74
C GLN A 351 5.68 -8.40 68.38
N ASP A 352 6.41 -7.60 67.59
CA ASP A 352 7.26 -6.54 68.13
C ASP A 352 6.45 -5.49 68.88
N ARG A 353 5.29 -5.09 68.33
CA ARG A 353 4.34 -4.21 69.04
C ARG A 353 3.84 -4.84 70.33
N LEU A 354 3.49 -6.13 70.32
CA LEU A 354 3.03 -6.83 71.53
C LEU A 354 4.12 -6.93 72.59
N ARG A 355 5.37 -7.23 72.22
CA ARG A 355 6.52 -7.25 73.14
C ARG A 355 6.74 -5.88 73.79
N GLN A 356 6.67 -4.81 73.00
CA GLN A 356 6.76 -3.43 73.51
C GLN A 356 5.61 -3.10 74.47
N ASN A 357 4.37 -3.48 74.13
CA ASN A 357 3.22 -3.29 75.01
C ASN A 357 3.37 -4.05 76.33
N ILE A 358 3.87 -5.30 76.30
CA ILE A 358 4.12 -6.10 77.50
C ILE A 358 5.19 -5.45 78.39
N MET A 359 6.26 -4.91 77.80
CA MET A 359 7.32 -4.20 78.53
C MET A 359 6.81 -2.94 79.24
N ALA A 360 5.76 -2.31 78.73
CA ALA A 360 5.17 -1.10 79.32
C ALA A 360 4.21 -1.39 80.50
N LEU A 361 3.76 -2.64 80.70
CA LEU A 361 2.81 -3.01 81.76
C LEU A 361 3.51 -3.17 83.12
N ARG A 362 2.90 -2.63 84.19
CA ARG A 362 3.39 -2.75 85.59
C ARG A 362 2.72 -3.94 86.31
N ASP A 363 3.05 -4.14 87.59
CA ASP A 363 2.54 -5.25 88.42
C ASP A 363 1.27 -4.89 89.19
N THR A 364 0.27 -4.32 88.51
CA THR A 364 -1.08 -4.17 89.07
C THR A 364 -1.99 -5.33 88.65
N ARG A 365 -3.05 -5.58 89.43
CA ARG A 365 -3.95 -6.73 89.20
C ARG A 365 -4.69 -6.68 87.85
N GLU A 366 -4.99 -5.48 87.36
CA GLU A 366 -5.65 -5.24 86.06
C GLU A 366 -4.67 -5.42 84.88
N GLU A 367 -3.39 -5.08 85.07
CA GLU A 367 -2.34 -5.25 84.06
C GLU A 367 -1.88 -6.71 83.92
N GLN A 368 -2.05 -7.54 84.95
CA GLN A 368 -1.76 -8.99 84.89
C GLN A 368 -2.70 -9.72 83.91
N ASP A 369 -3.98 -9.37 83.89
CA ASP A 369 -4.96 -9.93 82.94
C ASP A 369 -4.62 -9.54 81.49
N LEU A 370 -4.21 -8.28 81.25
CA LEU A 370 -3.77 -7.81 79.94
C LEU A 370 -2.47 -8.49 79.48
N ARG A 371 -1.51 -8.67 80.39
CA ARG A 371 -0.26 -9.40 80.11
C ARG A 371 -0.56 -10.83 79.67
N SER A 372 -1.47 -11.53 80.37
CA SER A 372 -1.90 -12.88 80.00
C SER A 372 -2.51 -12.93 78.59
N ARG A 373 -3.38 -11.97 78.23
CA ARG A 373 -3.94 -11.88 76.88
C ARG A 373 -2.89 -11.68 75.80
N TYR A 374 -1.93 -10.78 75.98
CA TYR A 374 -0.86 -10.56 75.00
C TYR A 374 0.08 -11.76 74.85
N LEU A 375 0.38 -12.47 75.94
CA LEU A 375 1.17 -13.71 75.87
C LEU A 375 0.43 -14.82 75.10
N ASN A 376 -0.89 -14.95 75.30
CA ASN A 376 -1.71 -15.88 74.53
C ASN A 376 -1.76 -15.50 73.04
N GLN A 377 -1.85 -14.20 72.73
CA GLN A 377 -1.80 -13.71 71.35
C GLN A 377 -0.44 -14.00 70.70
N LEU A 378 0.67 -13.79 71.43
CA LEU A 378 2.02 -14.10 70.95
C LEU A 378 2.16 -15.61 70.65
N THR A 379 1.65 -16.47 71.53
CA THR A 379 1.64 -17.92 71.33
C THR A 379 0.86 -18.31 70.07
N SER A 380 -0.35 -17.77 69.89
CA SER A 380 -1.16 -17.99 68.68
C SER A 380 -0.47 -17.50 67.40
N GLN A 381 0.25 -16.38 67.48
CA GLN A 381 1.04 -15.86 66.36
C GLN A 381 2.24 -16.76 66.02
N GLU A 382 2.91 -17.33 67.01
CA GLU A 382 3.97 -18.33 66.77
C GLU A 382 3.41 -19.58 66.07
N ASP A 383 2.25 -20.07 66.50
CA ASP A 383 1.56 -21.19 65.83
C ASP A 383 1.20 -20.85 64.37
N GLN A 384 0.71 -19.63 64.12
CA GLN A 384 0.40 -19.15 62.77
C GLN A 384 1.66 -19.04 61.90
N VAL A 385 2.78 -18.55 62.44
CA VAL A 385 4.06 -18.47 61.73
C VAL A 385 4.59 -19.86 61.41
N ALA A 386 4.52 -20.80 62.36
CA ALA A 386 4.91 -22.18 62.13
C ALA A 386 4.08 -22.84 61.02
N ALA A 387 2.75 -22.66 61.04
CA ALA A 387 1.86 -23.15 59.99
C ALA A 387 2.15 -22.51 58.63
N SER A 388 2.39 -21.20 58.59
CA SER A 388 2.71 -20.46 57.35
C SER A 388 4.03 -20.91 56.73
N ARG A 389 5.05 -21.18 57.56
CA ARG A 389 6.33 -21.74 57.11
C ARG A 389 6.17 -23.17 56.57
N ALA A 390 5.41 -24.01 57.27
CA ALA A 390 5.10 -25.36 56.79
C ALA A 390 4.36 -25.35 55.45
N HIS A 391 3.43 -24.38 55.25
CA HIS A 391 2.76 -24.16 53.98
C HIS A 391 3.73 -23.75 52.87
N ILE A 392 4.60 -22.76 53.12
CA ILE A 392 5.65 -22.36 52.16
C ILE A 392 6.54 -23.55 51.77
N ASP A 393 6.97 -24.35 52.73
CA ASP A 393 7.81 -25.53 52.48
C ASP A 393 7.09 -26.58 51.63
N ALA A 394 5.80 -26.80 51.87
CA ALA A 394 4.96 -27.70 51.06
C ALA A 394 4.81 -27.17 49.63
N VAL A 395 4.44 -25.89 49.46
CA VAL A 395 4.29 -25.26 48.14
C VAL A 395 5.62 -25.24 47.37
N ASN A 396 6.74 -25.00 48.04
CA ASN A 396 8.06 -25.04 47.41
C ASN A 396 8.42 -26.44 46.88
N LYS A 397 8.10 -27.51 47.61
CA LYS A 397 8.27 -28.89 47.12
C LYS A 397 7.43 -29.14 45.87
N ASP A 398 6.16 -28.72 45.89
CA ASP A 398 5.27 -28.86 44.75
C ASP A 398 5.74 -28.03 43.54
N LEU A 399 6.31 -26.85 43.78
CA LEU A 399 6.83 -25.94 42.76
C LEU A 399 8.04 -26.57 42.05
N ILE A 400 8.96 -27.22 42.79
CA ILE A 400 10.08 -27.97 42.20
C ILE A 400 9.56 -29.11 41.32
N ALA A 401 8.59 -29.88 41.81
CA ALA A 401 7.97 -30.96 41.04
C ALA A 401 7.25 -30.45 39.78
N ALA A 402 6.53 -29.32 39.89
CA ALA A 402 5.84 -28.68 38.77
C ALA A 402 6.82 -28.15 37.72
N LYS A 403 7.94 -27.54 38.13
CA LYS A 403 9.01 -27.09 37.23
C LYS A 403 9.69 -28.25 36.50
N SER A 404 9.99 -29.34 37.19
CA SER A 404 10.53 -30.56 36.56
C SER A 404 9.56 -31.09 35.52
N ARG A 405 8.28 -31.24 35.89
CA ARG A 405 7.23 -31.69 34.98
C ARG A 405 7.08 -30.76 33.76
N LEU A 406 7.17 -29.45 33.94
CA LEU A 406 7.13 -28.50 32.83
C LEU A 406 8.31 -28.71 31.87
N SER A 407 9.52 -28.86 32.41
CA SER A 407 10.71 -29.17 31.62
C SER A 407 10.53 -30.47 30.83
N ASP A 408 10.01 -31.51 31.46
CA ASP A 408 9.76 -32.81 30.82
C ASP A 408 8.67 -32.73 29.74
N LEU A 409 7.60 -31.96 29.96
CA LEU A 409 6.56 -31.74 28.95
C LEU A 409 7.10 -31.02 27.73
N ILE A 410 7.98 -30.03 27.92
CA ILE A 410 8.57 -29.24 26.85
C ILE A 410 9.61 -30.07 26.08
N SER A 411 10.49 -30.80 26.76
CA SER A 411 11.56 -31.59 26.14
C SER A 411 11.02 -32.78 25.35
N ASN A 412 9.94 -33.41 25.82
CA ASN A 412 9.32 -34.56 25.18
C ASN A 412 8.24 -34.19 24.14
N LEU A 413 8.05 -32.90 23.83
CA LEU A 413 7.15 -32.47 22.78
C LEU A 413 7.93 -32.21 21.48
N SER A 414 7.78 -33.13 20.53
CA SER A 414 8.29 -33.00 19.16
C SER A 414 7.18 -33.28 18.14
N TRP A 415 7.17 -32.52 17.05
CA TRP A 415 6.23 -32.70 15.94
C TRP A 415 6.84 -32.17 14.62
N GLN A 416 6.58 -32.83 13.50
CA GLN A 416 7.07 -32.44 12.17
C GLN A 416 5.97 -32.44 11.12
#